data_AF-A0A356INK7-F1
#
_entry.id   AF-A0A356INK7-F1
#
_cell.length_a   1.000
_cell.length_b   1.000
_cell.length_c   1.000
_cell.angle_alpha   90.00
_cell.angle_beta   90.00
_cell.angle_gamma   90.00
#
_symmetry.space_group_name_H-M   'P 1'
#
loop_
_entity.id
_entity.type
_entity.pdbx_description
1 polymer ?
#
loop_
_entity_poly.entity_id
_entity_poly.type
_entity_poly.pdbx_seq_one_letter_code
_entity_poly.pdbx_strand_id
1 'polypeptide(L)'
;MDIMKKITLLSYALIAYTVGMASLLYLMGFLINLYVPKSIDSGTTEGLWLPLFSNMGLLVAYFAIHSVMARPWFKAAWQRIIPAGTERSTYILISGVTVFLLVLLWQPLTTTIWLTENPIARNLIITLYLGGWTLMTLATFNINHFAFFGLQQAWASLRSQRQQSPGFSARYLYALTRHPISLGWLIVMWATPAMSLGHLLMAIVATLYIFIITPVEEADLVAEIGDDYRHYQQTVRRFLPIPKKVAQ
;
A
#
# COMPACT_ATOMS: atom_id res chain seq x y z
N MET A 1 -19.69 -15.95 -21.75
CA MET A 1 -18.78 -16.64 -20.81
C MET A 1 -19.60 -17.63 -20.00
N ASP A 2 -19.17 -18.89 -19.96
CA ASP A 2 -19.80 -19.97 -19.18
C ASP A 2 -19.90 -19.61 -17.69
N ILE A 3 -20.98 -20.04 -17.02
CA ILE A 3 -21.25 -19.86 -15.59
C ILE A 3 -20.09 -20.41 -14.75
N MET A 4 -19.49 -21.52 -15.16
CA MET A 4 -18.35 -22.11 -14.46
C MET A 4 -17.14 -21.17 -14.45
N LYS A 5 -16.78 -20.60 -15.62
CA LYS A 5 -15.69 -19.61 -15.74
C LYS A 5 -15.95 -18.38 -14.89
N LYS A 6 -17.21 -17.93 -14.85
CA LYS A 6 -17.67 -16.82 -14.01
C LYS A 6 -17.42 -17.09 -12.52
N ILE A 7 -17.83 -18.25 -12.01
CA ILE A 7 -17.61 -18.65 -10.62
C ILE A 7 -16.11 -18.72 -10.30
N THR A 8 -15.31 -19.34 -11.17
CA THR A 8 -13.85 -19.41 -10.99
C THR A 8 -13.20 -18.04 -10.82
N LEU A 9 -13.61 -17.05 -11.64
CA LEU A 9 -13.08 -15.69 -11.56
C LEU A 9 -13.42 -15.01 -10.24
N LEU A 10 -14.65 -15.19 -9.74
CA LEU A 10 -15.05 -14.63 -8.44
C LEU A 10 -14.30 -15.28 -7.29
N SER A 11 -14.20 -16.62 -7.29
CA SER A 11 -13.43 -17.36 -6.28
C SER A 11 -11.96 -16.92 -6.27
N TYR A 12 -11.36 -16.76 -7.45
CA TYR A 12 -10.00 -16.24 -7.58
C TYR A 12 -9.86 -14.83 -7.00
N ALA A 13 -10.77 -13.91 -7.33
CA ALA A 13 -10.74 -12.55 -6.80
C ALA A 13 -10.93 -12.51 -5.28
N LEU A 14 -11.78 -13.38 -4.73
CA LEU A 14 -11.98 -13.50 -3.29
C LEU A 14 -10.72 -14.02 -2.58
N ILE A 15 -10.07 -15.05 -3.13
CA ILE A 15 -8.80 -15.55 -2.61
C ILE A 15 -7.73 -14.45 -2.64
N ALA A 16 -7.60 -13.74 -3.77
CA ALA A 16 -6.67 -12.63 -3.91
C ALA A 16 -6.92 -11.54 -2.86
N TYR A 17 -8.17 -11.14 -2.68
CA TYR A 17 -8.58 -10.18 -1.67
C TYR A 17 -8.21 -10.64 -0.26
N THR A 18 -8.55 -11.89 0.11
CA THR A 18 -8.24 -12.45 1.41
C THR A 18 -6.74 -12.51 1.68
N VAL A 19 -5.94 -12.94 0.70
CA VAL A 19 -4.46 -12.95 0.82
C VAL A 19 -3.92 -11.55 1.00
N GLY A 20 -4.38 -10.58 0.20
CA GLY A 20 -3.98 -9.18 0.33
C GLY A 20 -4.31 -8.59 1.70
N MET A 21 -5.55 -8.78 2.17
CA MET A 21 -6.00 -8.30 3.48
C MET A 21 -5.25 -8.96 4.63
N ALA A 22 -5.10 -10.28 4.60
CA ALA A 22 -4.36 -11.02 5.61
C ALA A 22 -2.90 -10.56 5.69
N SER A 23 -2.27 -10.29 4.55
CA SER A 23 -0.89 -9.80 4.49
C SER A 23 -0.76 -8.38 5.08
N LEU A 24 -1.72 -7.50 4.81
CA LEU A 24 -1.74 -6.15 5.40
C LEU A 24 -1.99 -6.18 6.92
N LEU A 25 -2.92 -7.02 7.39
CA LEU A 25 -3.17 -7.21 8.82
C LEU A 25 -1.97 -7.83 9.54
N TYR A 26 -1.28 -8.79 8.91
CA TYR A 26 -0.04 -9.33 9.45
C TYR A 26 1.03 -8.24 9.51
N LEU A 27 1.18 -7.44 8.45
CA LEU A 27 2.13 -6.31 8.42
C LEU A 27 1.85 -5.30 9.54
N MET A 28 0.56 -5.03 9.84
CA MET A 28 0.15 -4.17 10.95
C MET A 28 0.67 -4.68 12.29
N GLY A 29 0.63 -5.99 12.56
CA GLY A 29 1.21 -6.55 13.79
C GLY A 29 2.75 -6.62 13.74
N PHE A 30 3.29 -6.95 12.57
CA PHE A 30 4.72 -7.09 12.32
C PHE A 30 5.51 -5.83 12.65
N LEU A 31 5.05 -4.65 12.20
CA LEU A 31 5.75 -3.37 12.38
C LEU A 31 5.91 -2.96 13.85
N ILE A 32 4.95 -3.30 14.72
CA ILE A 32 4.93 -2.88 16.14
C ILE A 32 5.12 -4.03 17.12
N ASN A 33 5.59 -5.19 16.64
CA ASN A 33 5.86 -6.38 17.46
C ASN A 33 4.65 -6.88 18.27
N LEU A 34 3.47 -6.93 17.63
CA LEU A 34 2.21 -7.22 18.31
C LEU A 34 1.38 -8.29 17.58
N TYR A 35 0.89 -9.29 18.32
CA TYR A 35 -0.07 -10.30 17.85
C TYR A 35 0.29 -11.06 16.56
N VAL A 36 1.59 -11.22 16.27
CA VAL A 36 2.08 -12.03 15.15
C VAL A 36 3.23 -12.95 15.59
N PRO A 37 3.36 -14.17 15.03
CA PRO A 37 4.44 -15.09 15.39
C PRO A 37 5.85 -14.60 15.01
N LYS A 38 5.97 -13.89 13.88
CA LYS A 38 7.20 -13.23 13.43
C LYS A 38 6.90 -11.75 13.26
N SER A 39 7.62 -10.93 14.00
CA SER A 39 7.60 -9.47 13.93
C SER A 39 8.88 -8.91 13.33
N ILE A 40 8.94 -7.59 13.17
CA ILE A 40 10.10 -6.89 12.60
C ILE A 40 11.39 -7.10 13.40
N ASP A 41 11.25 -7.33 14.71
CA ASP A 41 12.36 -7.57 15.64
C ASP A 41 12.48 -9.04 16.09
N SER A 42 11.82 -9.96 15.40
CA SER A 42 11.89 -11.39 15.75
C SER A 42 13.21 -12.03 15.32
N GLY A 43 13.89 -12.65 16.28
CA GLY A 43 15.14 -13.38 16.09
C GLY A 43 16.33 -12.71 16.77
N THR A 44 17.51 -13.31 16.61
CA THR A 44 18.78 -12.79 17.14
C THR A 44 19.61 -12.20 16.01
N THR A 45 20.15 -11.00 16.23
CA THR A 45 20.98 -10.32 15.23
C THR A 45 22.36 -11.00 15.17
N GLU A 46 22.69 -11.65 14.07
CA GLU A 46 24.00 -12.25 13.79
C GLU A 46 24.75 -11.41 12.75
N GLY A 47 25.52 -10.44 13.23
CA GLY A 47 26.23 -9.47 12.37
C GLY A 47 25.32 -8.41 11.76
N LEU A 48 25.93 -7.46 11.05
CA LEU A 48 25.23 -6.28 10.51
C LEU A 48 24.95 -6.40 9.01
N TRP A 49 25.99 -6.74 8.23
CA TRP A 49 25.97 -6.53 6.78
C TRP A 49 25.01 -7.48 6.05
N LEU A 50 24.99 -8.77 6.41
CA LEU A 50 24.14 -9.73 5.74
C LEU A 50 22.64 -9.43 5.96
N PRO A 51 22.14 -9.21 7.20
CA PRO A 51 20.77 -8.77 7.41
C PRO A 51 20.44 -7.44 6.72
N LEU A 52 21.35 -6.46 6.76
CA LEU A 52 21.16 -5.16 6.13
C LEU A 52 20.95 -5.27 4.61
N PHE A 53 21.84 -5.94 3.90
CA PHE A 53 21.73 -6.09 2.45
C PHE A 53 20.58 -7.01 2.04
N SER A 54 20.30 -8.05 2.82
CA SER A 54 19.14 -8.93 2.58
C SER A 54 17.83 -8.17 2.69
N ASN A 55 17.65 -7.41 3.78
CA ASN A 55 16.45 -6.60 3.99
C ASN A 55 16.31 -5.48 2.96
N MET A 56 17.42 -4.82 2.60
CA MET A 56 17.44 -3.84 1.51
C MET A 56 17.00 -4.47 0.18
N GLY A 57 17.54 -5.64 -0.16
CA GLY A 57 17.16 -6.40 -1.35
C GLY A 57 15.68 -6.78 -1.36
N LEU A 58 15.15 -7.26 -0.23
CA LEU A 58 13.73 -7.58 -0.08
C LEU A 58 12.83 -6.35 -0.29
N LEU A 59 13.19 -5.21 0.32
CA LEU A 59 12.45 -3.96 0.17
C LEU A 59 12.45 -3.47 -1.29
N VAL A 60 13.63 -3.41 -1.92
CA VAL A 60 13.78 -3.00 -3.31
C VAL A 60 13.00 -3.93 -4.24
N ALA A 61 13.10 -5.24 -4.05
CA ALA A 61 12.37 -6.22 -4.84
C ALA A 61 10.85 -6.04 -4.71
N TYR A 62 10.34 -5.91 -3.48
CA TYR A 62 8.92 -5.66 -3.24
C TYR A 62 8.44 -4.37 -3.92
N PHE A 63 9.13 -3.25 -3.69
CA PHE A 63 8.74 -1.97 -4.25
C PHE A 63 8.84 -1.93 -5.77
N ALA A 64 9.85 -2.57 -6.36
CA ALA A 64 9.99 -2.71 -7.80
C ALA A 64 8.84 -3.52 -8.40
N ILE A 65 8.53 -4.69 -7.84
CA ILE A 65 7.41 -5.53 -8.30
C ILE A 65 6.10 -4.75 -8.21
N HIS A 66 5.82 -4.13 -7.06
CA HIS A 66 4.60 -3.36 -6.85
C HIS A 66 4.47 -2.19 -7.84
N SER A 67 5.54 -1.41 -8.02
CA SER A 67 5.56 -0.26 -8.93
C SER A 67 5.42 -0.64 -10.39
N VAL A 68 6.15 -1.66 -10.85
CA VAL A 68 6.10 -2.13 -12.24
C VAL A 68 4.69 -2.59 -12.57
N MET A 69 4.08 -3.40 -11.72
CA MET A 69 2.70 -3.88 -11.94
C MET A 69 1.67 -2.74 -11.98
N ALA A 70 1.94 -1.62 -11.31
CA ALA A 70 1.06 -0.46 -11.31
C ALA A 70 1.12 0.36 -12.61
N ARG A 71 2.19 0.22 -13.41
CA ARG A 71 2.42 1.06 -14.60
C ARG A 71 1.46 0.75 -15.74
N PRO A 72 1.00 1.76 -16.50
CA PRO A 72 0.09 1.56 -17.64
C PRO A 72 0.61 0.58 -18.69
N TRP A 73 1.91 0.67 -19.03
CA TRP A 73 2.52 -0.21 -20.03
C TRP A 73 2.53 -1.68 -19.59
N PHE A 74 2.75 -1.95 -18.29
CA PHE A 74 2.77 -3.31 -17.76
C PHE A 74 1.36 -3.89 -17.73
N LYS A 75 0.37 -3.10 -17.29
CA LYS A 75 -1.05 -3.47 -17.36
C LYS A 75 -1.47 -3.84 -18.78
N ALA A 76 -1.09 -3.03 -19.77
CA ALA A 76 -1.37 -3.30 -21.18
C ALA A 76 -0.69 -4.57 -21.69
N ALA A 77 0.54 -4.85 -21.27
CA ALA A 77 1.24 -6.09 -21.62
C ALA A 77 0.57 -7.31 -20.96
N TRP A 78 0.20 -7.21 -19.69
CA TRP A 78 -0.34 -8.33 -18.92
C TRP A 78 -1.75 -8.72 -19.37
N GLN A 79 -2.57 -7.73 -19.77
CA GLN A 79 -3.90 -7.99 -20.33
C GLN A 79 -3.89 -8.81 -21.64
N ARG A 80 -2.72 -9.02 -22.27
CA ARG A 80 -2.57 -9.97 -23.38
C ARG A 80 -2.48 -11.43 -22.92
N ILE A 81 -2.15 -11.66 -21.66
CA ILE A 81 -1.90 -12.98 -21.06
C ILE A 81 -3.05 -13.37 -20.12
N ILE A 82 -3.52 -12.43 -19.29
CA ILE A 82 -4.59 -12.67 -18.33
C ILE A 82 -5.88 -11.94 -18.74
N PRO A 83 -7.06 -12.49 -18.41
CA PRO A 83 -8.33 -11.79 -18.65
C PRO A 83 -8.36 -10.42 -17.98
N ALA A 84 -8.83 -9.39 -18.68
CA ALA A 84 -8.89 -8.02 -18.17
C ALA A 84 -9.62 -7.91 -16.81
N GLY A 85 -10.65 -8.72 -16.57
CA GLY A 85 -11.37 -8.78 -15.30
C GLY A 85 -10.59 -9.36 -14.12
N THR A 86 -9.43 -9.96 -14.35
CA THR A 86 -8.56 -10.53 -13.30
C THR A 86 -7.35 -9.69 -12.99
N GLU A 87 -6.96 -8.75 -13.86
CA GLU A 87 -5.72 -7.98 -13.71
C GLU A 87 -5.57 -7.40 -12.31
N ARG A 88 -6.61 -6.71 -11.82
CA ARG A 88 -6.56 -6.10 -10.49
C ARG A 88 -6.48 -7.13 -9.37
N SER A 89 -7.20 -8.24 -9.46
CA SER A 89 -7.10 -9.33 -8.48
C SER A 89 -5.72 -9.97 -8.50
N THR A 90 -5.12 -10.16 -9.67
CA THR A 90 -3.76 -10.71 -9.80
C THR A 90 -2.73 -9.76 -9.23
N TYR A 91 -2.86 -8.45 -9.47
CA TYR A 91 -2.04 -7.42 -8.82
C TYR A 91 -2.09 -7.53 -7.29
N ILE A 92 -3.29 -7.66 -6.72
CA ILE A 92 -3.50 -7.77 -5.27
C ILE A 92 -2.93 -9.07 -4.71
N LEU A 93 -3.12 -10.20 -5.40
CA LEU A 93 -2.57 -11.49 -5.00
C LEU A 93 -1.03 -11.44 -4.96
N ILE A 94 -0.38 -10.97 -6.03
CA ILE A 94 1.08 -10.87 -6.08
C ILE A 94 1.58 -9.88 -5.03
N SER A 95 0.91 -8.73 -4.87
CA SER A 95 1.28 -7.76 -3.82
C SER A 95 1.17 -8.36 -2.42
N GLY A 96 0.09 -9.11 -2.12
CA GLY A 96 -0.08 -9.78 -0.84
C GLY A 96 0.99 -10.84 -0.59
N VAL A 97 1.21 -11.73 -1.56
CA VAL A 97 2.25 -12.77 -1.48
C VAL A 97 3.64 -12.17 -1.29
N THR A 98 3.97 -11.11 -2.03
CA THR A 98 5.29 -10.47 -1.89
C THR A 98 5.47 -9.74 -0.56
N VAL A 99 4.41 -9.11 0.00
CA VAL A 99 4.45 -8.61 1.39
C VAL A 99 4.66 -9.75 2.38
N PHE A 100 3.94 -10.87 2.22
CA PHE A 100 4.07 -12.01 3.10
C PHE A 100 5.49 -12.62 3.04
N LEU A 101 6.06 -12.75 1.85
CA LEU A 101 7.44 -13.19 1.65
C LEU A 101 8.44 -12.20 2.23
N LEU A 102 8.23 -10.89 2.07
CA LEU A 102 9.07 -9.87 2.69
C LEU A 102 9.11 -10.05 4.20
N VAL A 103 7.95 -10.23 4.84
CA VAL A 103 7.84 -10.45 6.28
C VAL A 103 8.48 -11.78 6.69
N LEU A 104 8.25 -12.87 5.95
CA LEU A 104 8.79 -14.19 6.25
C LEU A 104 10.32 -14.23 6.17
N LEU A 105 10.88 -13.60 5.13
CA LEU A 105 12.31 -13.59 4.84
C LEU A 105 13.08 -12.47 5.55
N TRP A 106 12.37 -11.57 6.25
CA TRP A 106 12.97 -10.48 6.99
C TRP A 106 14.00 -10.98 8.00
N GLN A 107 15.20 -10.39 7.95
CA GLN A 107 16.32 -10.71 8.83
C GLN A 107 16.35 -9.79 10.05
N PRO A 108 16.68 -10.29 11.25
CA PRO A 108 16.70 -9.49 12.47
C PRO A 108 17.81 -8.43 12.43
N LEU A 109 17.41 -7.18 12.71
CA LEU A 109 18.29 -6.02 12.96
C LEU A 109 17.78 -5.30 14.20
N THR A 110 17.96 -5.94 15.36
CA THR A 110 17.25 -5.61 16.61
C THR A 110 17.90 -4.49 17.43
N THR A 111 18.99 -3.88 16.94
CA THR A 111 19.62 -2.72 17.60
C THR A 111 18.59 -1.62 17.84
N THR A 112 18.35 -1.26 19.10
CA THR A 112 17.40 -0.21 19.47
C THR A 112 17.93 1.16 19.10
N ILE A 113 17.14 1.93 18.34
CA ILE A 113 17.38 3.33 18.02
C ILE A 113 16.69 4.22 19.05
N TRP A 114 15.42 3.94 19.35
CA TRP A 114 14.71 4.53 20.48
C TRP A 114 13.71 3.57 21.09
N LEU A 115 13.44 3.78 22.37
CA LEU A 115 12.40 3.10 23.13
C LEU A 115 11.64 4.13 23.97
N THR A 116 10.32 4.15 23.83
CA THR A 116 9.44 5.05 24.58
C THR A 116 8.93 4.33 25.83
N GLU A 117 9.50 4.66 26.99
CA GLU A 117 9.14 4.03 28.27
C GLU A 117 7.89 4.67 28.90
N ASN A 118 7.66 5.97 28.68
CA ASN A 118 6.50 6.65 29.26
C ASN A 118 5.20 6.07 28.67
N PRO A 119 4.28 5.55 29.52
CA PRO A 119 3.10 4.83 29.04
C PRO A 119 2.11 5.72 28.29
N ILE A 120 2.00 7.00 28.67
CA ILE A 120 1.13 7.97 27.99
C ILE A 120 1.68 8.25 26.59
N ALA A 121 2.97 8.57 26.48
CA ALA A 121 3.63 8.81 25.19
C ALA A 121 3.54 7.56 24.29
N ARG A 122 3.79 6.37 24.84
CA ARG A 122 3.65 5.10 24.12
C ARG A 122 2.24 4.91 23.55
N ASN A 123 1.20 5.16 24.35
CA ASN A 123 -0.19 5.02 23.91
C ASN A 123 -0.57 6.06 22.85
N LEU A 124 -0.05 7.30 22.96
CA LEU A 124 -0.24 8.32 21.92
C LEU A 124 0.40 7.90 20.59
N ILE A 125 1.60 7.33 20.62
CA ILE A 125 2.27 6.82 19.41
C ILE A 125 1.48 5.67 18.79
N ILE A 126 1.01 4.71 19.59
CA ILE A 126 0.17 3.60 19.09
C ILE A 126 -1.16 4.14 18.54
N THR A 127 -1.74 5.16 19.16
CA THR A 127 -2.97 5.79 18.66
C THR A 127 -2.72 6.45 17.29
N LEU A 128 -1.58 7.14 17.13
CA LEU A 128 -1.18 7.71 15.85
C LEU A 128 -0.95 6.62 14.78
N TYR A 129 -0.30 5.52 15.15
CA TYR A 129 -0.09 4.35 14.31
C TYR A 129 -1.41 3.76 13.80
N LEU A 130 -2.36 3.47 14.70
CA LEU A 130 -3.69 2.99 14.35
C LEU A 130 -4.47 4.02 13.52
N GLY A 131 -4.26 5.31 13.80
CA GLY A 131 -4.79 6.41 12.99
C GLY A 131 -4.29 6.38 11.54
N GLY A 132 -3.01 6.06 11.32
CA GLY A 132 -2.43 5.89 9.97
C GLY A 132 -3.09 4.75 9.18
N TRP A 133 -3.28 3.59 9.82
CA TRP A 133 -3.99 2.45 9.22
C TRP A 133 -5.46 2.76 8.94
N THR A 134 -6.13 3.45 9.86
CA THR A 134 -7.52 3.89 9.71
C THR A 134 -7.64 4.86 8.53
N LEU A 135 -6.73 5.85 8.43
CA LEU A 135 -6.68 6.80 7.34
C LEU A 135 -6.54 6.10 5.98
N MET A 136 -5.61 5.16 5.84
CA MET A 136 -5.43 4.36 4.62
C MET A 136 -6.69 3.59 4.26
N THR A 137 -7.27 2.92 5.25
CA THR A 137 -8.48 2.10 5.05
C THR A 137 -9.63 2.97 4.57
N LEU A 138 -9.94 4.07 5.25
CA LEU A 138 -10.99 5.00 4.85
C LEU A 138 -10.73 5.63 3.47
N ALA A 139 -9.47 5.94 3.16
CA ALA A 139 -9.10 6.46 1.84
C ALA A 139 -9.41 5.47 0.72
N THR A 140 -9.26 4.16 0.93
CA THR A 140 -9.64 3.17 -0.10
C THR A 140 -11.14 3.14 -0.36
N PHE A 141 -11.99 3.37 0.65
CA PHE A 141 -13.44 3.45 0.45
C PHE A 141 -13.84 4.67 -0.40
N ASN A 142 -13.13 5.80 -0.31
CA ASN A 142 -13.39 6.99 -1.12
C ASN A 142 -13.13 6.80 -2.62
N ILE A 143 -12.30 5.82 -2.99
CA ILE A 143 -12.00 5.44 -4.37
C ILE A 143 -12.58 4.06 -4.72
N ASN A 144 -13.61 3.65 -3.99
CA ASN A 144 -14.28 2.36 -4.11
C ASN A 144 -13.37 1.17 -3.74
N HIS A 145 -13.38 0.80 -2.45
CA HIS A 145 -12.53 -0.23 -1.86
C HIS A 145 -12.57 -1.56 -2.63
N PHE A 146 -13.76 -2.02 -3.02
CA PHE A 146 -13.90 -3.29 -3.72
C PHE A 146 -13.37 -3.24 -5.16
N ALA A 147 -13.47 -2.10 -5.84
CA ALA A 147 -12.77 -1.90 -7.12
C ALA A 147 -11.26 -1.78 -6.92
N PHE A 148 -10.82 -1.09 -5.87
CA PHE A 148 -9.41 -0.95 -5.54
C PHE A 148 -8.76 -2.30 -5.21
N PHE A 149 -9.50 -3.25 -4.65
CA PHE A 149 -8.98 -4.60 -4.36
C PHE A 149 -9.41 -5.69 -5.37
N GLY A 150 -9.97 -5.32 -6.53
CA GLY A 150 -10.21 -6.26 -7.63
C GLY A 150 -11.54 -7.03 -7.59
N LEU A 151 -12.31 -6.92 -6.50
CA LEU A 151 -13.57 -7.65 -6.32
C LEU A 151 -14.69 -7.16 -7.24
N GLN A 152 -14.78 -5.84 -7.47
CA GLN A 152 -15.83 -5.30 -8.34
C GLN A 152 -15.62 -5.68 -9.81
N GLN A 153 -14.37 -5.71 -10.30
CA GLN A 153 -14.07 -6.07 -11.68
C GLN A 153 -14.46 -7.53 -11.97
N ALA A 154 -14.22 -8.42 -11.01
CA ALA A 154 -14.66 -9.81 -11.06
C ALA A 154 -16.19 -9.91 -11.04
N TRP A 155 -16.86 -9.16 -10.15
CA TRP A 155 -18.32 -9.13 -10.05
C TRP A 155 -19.01 -8.56 -11.30
N ALA A 156 -18.49 -7.47 -11.86
CA ALA A 156 -19.00 -6.88 -13.10
C ALA A 156 -18.91 -7.86 -14.28
N SER A 157 -17.83 -8.66 -14.32
CA SER A 157 -17.64 -9.72 -15.31
C SER A 157 -18.68 -10.85 -15.18
N LEU A 158 -19.21 -11.11 -13.98
CA LEU A 158 -20.34 -12.04 -13.76
C LEU A 158 -21.63 -11.51 -14.39
N ARG A 159 -21.89 -10.21 -14.23
CA ARG A 159 -23.11 -9.55 -14.70
C ARG A 159 -23.05 -9.08 -16.15
N SER A 160 -21.96 -9.38 -16.86
CA SER A 160 -21.70 -8.87 -18.22
C SER A 160 -21.81 -7.35 -18.32
N GLN A 161 -21.50 -6.63 -17.22
CA GLN A 161 -21.53 -5.17 -17.19
C GLN A 161 -20.21 -4.62 -17.72
N ARG A 162 -20.28 -3.50 -18.45
CA ARG A 162 -19.06 -2.77 -18.83
C ARG A 162 -18.31 -2.36 -17.56
N GLN A 163 -17.03 -2.68 -17.51
CA GLN A 163 -16.15 -2.17 -16.46
C GLN A 163 -16.06 -0.65 -16.62
N GLN A 164 -16.52 0.08 -15.61
CA GLN A 164 -16.28 1.50 -15.51
C GLN A 164 -14.92 1.68 -14.83
N SER A 165 -14.06 2.56 -15.38
CA SER A 165 -12.84 2.97 -14.68
C SER A 165 -13.24 3.54 -13.31
N PRO A 166 -12.54 3.19 -12.21
CA PRO A 166 -12.80 3.82 -10.92
C PRO A 166 -12.70 5.34 -11.10
N GLY A 167 -13.81 6.04 -10.90
CA GLY A 167 -13.83 7.49 -11.09
C GLY A 167 -12.79 8.18 -10.22
N PHE A 168 -12.11 9.17 -10.80
CA PHE A 168 -11.26 10.10 -10.05
C PHE A 168 -12.07 10.73 -8.90
N SER A 169 -11.51 10.73 -7.69
CA SER A 169 -12.14 11.31 -6.50
C SER A 169 -11.27 12.41 -5.91
N ALA A 170 -11.80 13.63 -5.87
CA ALA A 170 -11.22 14.79 -5.19
C ALA A 170 -12.05 15.20 -3.96
N ARG A 171 -12.78 14.25 -3.36
CA ARG A 171 -13.72 14.50 -2.24
C ARG A 171 -13.23 13.87 -0.93
N TYR A 172 -13.81 14.29 0.18
CA TYR A 172 -13.53 13.76 1.53
C TYR A 172 -12.03 13.82 1.87
N LEU A 173 -11.39 12.68 2.14
CA LEU A 173 -9.95 12.62 2.46
C LEU A 173 -9.06 13.09 1.29
N TYR A 174 -9.50 12.87 0.06
CA TYR A 174 -8.79 13.35 -1.13
C TYR A 174 -8.94 14.87 -1.31
N ALA A 175 -9.96 15.50 -0.72
CA ALA A 175 -10.03 16.97 -0.69
C ALA A 175 -8.98 17.59 0.25
N LEU A 176 -8.52 16.83 1.25
CA LEU A 176 -7.52 17.30 2.22
C LEU A 176 -6.09 17.13 1.68
N THR A 177 -5.80 15.98 1.10
CA THR A 177 -4.47 15.62 0.59
C THR A 177 -4.61 14.72 -0.64
N ARG A 178 -3.72 14.85 -1.61
CA ARG A 178 -3.81 14.07 -2.86
C ARG A 178 -3.49 12.59 -2.67
N HIS A 179 -2.66 12.28 -1.69
CA HIS A 179 -2.17 10.92 -1.43
C HIS A 179 -2.45 10.48 0.02
N PRO A 180 -3.72 10.36 0.44
CA PRO A 180 -4.06 10.01 1.82
C PRO A 180 -3.59 8.59 2.19
N ILE A 181 -3.56 7.65 1.24
CA ILE A 181 -3.02 6.31 1.45
C ILE A 181 -1.50 6.38 1.71
N SER A 182 -0.75 7.10 0.88
CA SER A 182 0.70 7.27 1.06
C SER A 182 1.04 8.03 2.35
N LEU A 183 0.23 9.02 2.73
CA LEU A 183 0.36 9.70 4.02
C LEU A 183 0.18 8.72 5.19
N GLY A 184 -0.82 7.84 5.13
CA GLY A 184 -0.99 6.82 6.16
C GLY A 184 0.18 5.84 6.20
N TRP A 185 0.73 5.44 5.05
CA TRP A 185 1.97 4.64 5.01
C TRP A 185 3.16 5.35 5.69
N LEU A 186 3.33 6.66 5.45
CA LEU A 186 4.36 7.44 6.14
C LEU A 186 4.12 7.46 7.66
N ILE A 187 2.87 7.62 8.10
CA ILE A 187 2.55 7.61 9.53
C ILE A 187 2.88 6.24 10.16
N VAL A 188 2.42 5.13 9.58
CA VAL A 188 2.59 3.79 10.20
C VAL A 188 4.05 3.34 10.24
N MET A 189 4.88 3.77 9.28
CA MET A 189 6.30 3.42 9.23
C MET A 189 7.15 4.17 10.26
N TRP A 190 6.68 5.32 10.76
CA TRP A 190 7.42 6.15 11.71
C TRP A 190 6.81 6.15 13.11
N ALA A 191 5.49 5.93 13.23
CA ALA A 191 4.78 5.91 14.51
C ALA A 191 4.95 4.56 15.22
N THR A 192 6.14 4.32 15.79
CA THR A 192 6.39 3.15 16.65
C THR A 192 6.99 3.57 17.99
N PRO A 193 6.53 2.99 19.12
CA PRO A 193 7.10 3.28 20.42
C PRO A 193 8.49 2.64 20.62
N ALA A 194 8.82 1.62 19.81
CA ALA A 194 10.12 0.95 19.81
C ALA A 194 10.63 0.89 18.37
N MET A 195 11.67 1.66 18.07
CA MET A 195 12.30 1.67 16.75
C MET A 195 13.61 0.91 16.83
N SER A 196 13.70 -0.18 16.08
CA SER A 196 14.95 -0.88 15.83
C SER A 196 15.63 -0.38 14.56
N LEU A 197 16.88 -0.79 14.34
CA LEU A 197 17.61 -0.50 13.11
C LEU A 197 16.90 -1.12 11.88
N GLY A 198 16.30 -2.30 12.03
CA GLY A 198 15.50 -2.93 10.98
C GLY A 198 14.26 -2.11 10.63
N HIS A 199 13.50 -1.67 11.65
CA HIS A 199 12.34 -0.81 11.44
C HIS A 199 12.75 0.51 10.79
N LEU A 200 13.83 1.15 11.28
CA LEU A 200 14.32 2.40 10.71
C LEU A 200 14.71 2.25 9.23
N LEU A 201 15.36 1.15 8.87
CA LEU A 201 15.68 0.83 7.47
C LEU A 201 14.40 0.75 6.62
N MET A 202 13.40 -0.01 7.08
CA MET A 202 12.11 -0.11 6.39
C MET A 202 11.45 1.26 6.22
N ALA A 203 11.42 2.06 7.29
CA ALA A 203 10.81 3.38 7.29
C ALA A 203 11.47 4.34 6.31
N ILE A 204 12.81 4.38 6.30
CA ILE A 204 13.58 5.23 5.37
C ILE A 204 13.34 4.79 3.92
N VAL A 205 13.48 3.50 3.61
CA VAL A 205 13.34 3.00 2.24
C VAL A 205 11.91 3.18 1.74
N ALA A 206 10.89 2.89 2.57
CA ALA A 206 9.49 3.12 2.22
C ALA A 206 9.20 4.61 1.99
N THR A 207 9.77 5.49 2.82
CA THR A 207 9.66 6.95 2.65
C THR A 207 10.25 7.39 1.32
N LEU A 208 11.51 7.01 1.04
CA LEU A 208 12.18 7.32 -0.22
C LEU A 208 11.38 6.81 -1.42
N TYR A 209 10.89 5.57 -1.35
CA TYR A 209 10.05 4.99 -2.38
C TYR A 209 8.80 5.84 -2.66
N ILE A 210 8.06 6.22 -1.61
CA ILE A 210 6.85 7.08 -1.75
C ILE A 210 7.20 8.39 -2.45
N PHE A 211 8.28 9.07 -2.02
CA PHE A 211 8.70 10.33 -2.64
C PHE A 211 9.16 10.18 -4.09
N ILE A 212 9.79 9.06 -4.45
CA ILE A 212 10.24 8.77 -5.81
C ILE A 212 9.07 8.43 -6.73
N ILE A 213 8.11 7.61 -6.26
CA ILE A 213 7.04 7.10 -7.13
C ILE A 213 5.89 8.09 -7.31
N THR A 214 5.59 8.92 -6.30
CA THR A 214 4.45 9.84 -6.35
C THR A 214 4.48 10.80 -7.54
N PRO A 215 5.60 11.46 -7.92
CA PRO A 215 5.64 12.30 -9.11
C PRO A 215 5.36 11.53 -10.41
N VAL A 216 5.82 10.28 -10.50
CA VAL A 216 5.59 9.40 -11.67
C VAL A 216 4.12 8.99 -11.74
N GLU A 217 3.54 8.60 -10.60
CA GLU A 217 2.11 8.32 -10.47
C GLU A 217 1.25 9.54 -10.83
N GLU A 218 1.63 10.74 -10.40
CA GLU A 218 0.92 11.96 -10.78
C GLU A 218 1.02 12.25 -12.28
N ALA A 219 2.15 11.96 -12.92
CA ALA A 219 2.29 12.11 -14.36
C ALA A 219 1.37 11.14 -15.12
N ASP A 220 1.28 9.88 -14.66
CA ASP A 220 0.35 8.90 -15.22
C ASP A 220 -1.12 9.36 -15.05
N LEU A 221 -1.47 9.90 -13.88
CA LEU A 221 -2.82 10.43 -13.61
C LEU A 221 -3.15 11.67 -14.45
N VAL A 222 -2.18 12.56 -14.68
CA VAL A 222 -2.34 13.69 -15.61
C VAL A 222 -2.56 13.20 -17.04
N ALA A 223 -1.86 12.14 -17.47
CA ALA A 223 -2.04 11.56 -18.79
C ALA A 223 -3.40 10.87 -18.96
N GLU A 224 -3.93 10.24 -17.90
CA GLU A 224 -5.22 9.53 -17.93
C GLU A 224 -6.42 10.47 -17.74
N ILE A 225 -6.35 11.43 -16.81
CA ILE A 225 -7.49 12.28 -16.40
C ILE A 225 -7.46 13.66 -17.07
N GLY A 226 -6.28 14.19 -17.40
CA GLY A 226 -6.14 15.49 -18.04
C GLY A 226 -6.29 16.69 -17.10
N ASP A 227 -6.99 17.72 -17.55
CA ASP A 227 -7.02 19.04 -16.91
C ASP A 227 -7.69 19.05 -15.54
N ASP A 228 -8.66 18.17 -15.30
CA ASP A 228 -9.29 18.01 -13.99
C ASP A 228 -8.26 17.64 -12.92
N TYR A 229 -7.32 16.75 -13.25
CA TYR A 229 -6.25 16.39 -12.34
C TYR A 229 -5.25 17.55 -12.17
N ARG A 230 -4.90 18.27 -13.25
CA ARG A 230 -4.02 19.45 -13.15
C ARG A 230 -4.61 20.51 -12.22
N HIS A 231 -5.89 20.78 -12.34
CA HIS A 231 -6.60 21.70 -11.45
C HIS A 231 -6.58 21.21 -9.99
N TYR A 232 -6.81 19.92 -9.78
CA TYR A 232 -6.68 19.30 -8.46
C TYR A 232 -5.27 19.41 -7.86
N GLN A 233 -4.22 19.31 -8.67
CA GLN A 233 -2.83 19.53 -8.21
C GLN A 233 -2.59 20.97 -7.74
N GLN A 234 -3.31 21.95 -8.31
CA GLN A 234 -3.23 23.36 -7.94
C GLN A 234 -3.96 23.67 -6.64
N THR A 235 -5.03 22.96 -6.31
CA THR A 235 -5.88 23.23 -5.14
C THR A 235 -5.55 22.37 -3.92
N VAL A 236 -4.99 21.17 -4.13
CA VAL A 236 -4.70 20.22 -3.03
C VAL A 236 -3.20 19.87 -2.98
N ARG A 237 -2.64 19.74 -1.77
CA ARG A 237 -1.22 19.38 -1.56
C ARG A 237 -1.02 17.86 -1.63
N ARG A 238 0.21 17.41 -1.88
CA ARG A 238 0.53 15.97 -2.02
C ARG A 238 0.28 15.16 -0.76
N PHE A 239 0.88 15.60 0.35
CA PHE A 239 0.92 14.85 1.61
C PHE A 239 0.46 15.67 2.82
N LEU A 240 0.31 16.98 2.68
CA LEU A 240 -0.07 17.87 3.78
C LEU A 240 -1.59 18.13 3.72
N PRO A 241 -2.37 17.79 4.77
CA PRO A 241 -3.80 18.04 4.82
C PRO A 241 -4.10 19.51 5.15
N ILE A 242 -3.52 20.44 4.38
CA ILE A 242 -3.63 21.88 4.57
C ILE A 242 -4.10 22.50 3.25
N PRO A 243 -5.15 23.33 3.24
CA PRO A 243 -5.61 24.02 2.04
C PRO A 243 -4.45 24.75 1.35
N LYS A 244 -4.36 24.66 0.02
CA LYS A 244 -3.52 25.61 -0.71
C LYS A 244 -4.25 26.95 -0.75
N LYS A 245 -3.53 28.03 -0.45
CA LYS A 245 -4.00 29.36 -0.84
C LYS A 245 -4.01 29.37 -2.36
N VAL A 246 -5.20 29.48 -2.96
CA VAL A 246 -5.32 29.75 -4.39
C VAL A 246 -4.86 31.20 -4.56
N ALA A 247 -3.76 31.42 -5.27
CA ALA A 247 -3.40 32.77 -5.69
C ALA A 247 -4.50 33.24 -6.65
N GLN A 248 -5.20 34.31 -6.25
CA GLN A 248 -6.15 35.02 -7.11
C GLN A 248 -5.39 35.86 -8.13
#